data_AF-A0A4V1VFY2-F1
#
_entry.id   AF-A0A4V1VFY2-F1
#
_cell.length_a   1.000
_cell.length_b   1.000
_cell.length_c   1.000
_cell.angle_alpha   90.00
_cell.angle_beta   90.00
_cell.angle_gamma   90.00
#
_symmetry.space_group_name_H-M   'P 1'
#
loop_
_entity.id
_entity.type
_entity.pdbx_description
1 polymer ?
#
loop_
_entity_poly.entity_id
_entity_poly.type
_entity_poly.pdbx_seq_one_letter_code
_entity_poly.pdbx_strand_id
1 'polypeptide(L)'
;GVADDKAVYTYVPDMVRFYLGEEPILNNVPTWQCGKSDDLKYVLEKLPELVVKEVHGSGGYGMLVGPKCTRAEVEAFRAKIVEDPGNYIAQPTLALSTVPTFVEEGVAPRHVDLRPYCLVGERIELVPGGLTRVALKEGSLVVNSSQGGGVKDTWVLAE
;
A
#
# COMPACT_ATOMS: atom_id res chain seq x y z
N GLY A 1 -14.34 1.79 7.15
CA GLY A 1 -14.93 2.88 7.96
C GLY A 1 -14.55 4.22 7.35
N VAL A 2 -14.85 5.34 8.02
CA VAL A 2 -14.45 6.67 7.50
C VAL A 2 -12.96 6.96 7.74
N ALA A 3 -12.42 6.54 8.89
CA ALA A 3 -11.04 6.84 9.29
C ALA A 3 -9.98 6.07 8.49
N ASP A 4 -10.34 4.91 7.95
CA ASP A 4 -9.51 4.02 7.12
C ASP A 4 -9.75 4.22 5.61
N ASP A 5 -10.52 5.24 5.22
CA ASP A 5 -10.69 5.58 3.80
C ASP A 5 -9.36 6.08 3.20
N LYS A 6 -9.12 5.80 1.91
CA LYS A 6 -7.87 6.14 1.23
C LYS A 6 -7.63 7.65 1.16
N ALA A 7 -8.69 8.47 1.12
CA ALA A 7 -8.57 9.92 1.16
C ALA A 7 -8.22 10.41 2.58
N VAL A 8 -8.79 9.79 3.61
CA VAL A 8 -8.52 10.14 5.01
C VAL A 8 -7.10 9.73 5.43
N TYR A 9 -6.61 8.62 4.90
CA TYR A 9 -5.25 8.10 5.14
C TYR A 9 -4.17 9.19 5.03
N THR A 10 -4.26 10.09 4.05
CA THR A 10 -3.23 11.12 3.83
C THR A 10 -3.10 12.12 4.99
N TYR A 11 -4.14 12.23 5.82
CA TYR A 11 -4.21 13.16 6.95
C TYR A 11 -3.79 12.53 8.27
N VAL A 12 -3.51 11.23 8.34
CA VAL A 12 -3.10 10.55 9.58
C VAL A 12 -1.88 11.23 10.24
N PRO A 13 -0.82 11.65 9.52
CA PRO A 13 0.28 12.39 10.12
C PRO A 13 -0.16 13.70 10.80
N ASP A 14 -1.09 14.43 10.19
CA ASP A 14 -1.61 15.67 10.75
C ASP A 14 -2.54 15.42 11.93
N MET A 15 -3.29 14.32 11.92
CA MET A 15 -4.09 13.89 13.08
C MET A 15 -3.19 13.59 14.29
N VAL A 16 -2.06 12.90 14.09
CA VAL A 16 -1.09 12.64 15.18
C VAL A 16 -0.60 13.96 15.78
N ARG A 17 -0.18 14.92 14.94
CA ARG A 17 0.27 16.23 15.41
C ARG A 17 -0.83 17.02 16.11
N PHE A 18 -2.04 17.01 15.55
CA PHE A 18 -3.16 17.80 16.08
C PHE A 18 -3.68 17.25 17.41
N TYR A 19 -3.88 15.93 17.52
CA TYR A 19 -4.49 15.31 18.69
C TYR A 19 -3.50 14.95 19.79
N LEU A 20 -2.26 14.58 19.44
CA LEU A 20 -1.25 14.14 20.41
C LEU A 20 -0.17 15.20 20.65
N GLY A 21 -0.01 16.18 19.76
CA GLY A 21 1.10 17.15 19.84
C GLY A 21 2.47 16.52 19.56
N GLU A 22 2.49 15.36 18.91
CA GLU A 22 3.68 14.55 18.65
C GLU A 22 3.99 14.45 17.15
N GLU A 23 5.22 14.08 16.82
CA GLU A 23 5.57 13.70 15.45
C GLU A 23 5.29 12.20 15.20
N PRO A 24 4.74 11.82 14.04
CA PRO A 24 4.50 10.41 13.71
C PRO A 24 5.78 9.58 13.75
N ILE A 25 5.76 8.51 14.55
CA ILE A 25 6.88 7.54 14.61
C ILE A 25 6.92 6.70 13.33
N LEU A 26 5.76 6.27 12.84
CA LEU A 26 5.62 5.53 11.59
C LEU A 26 5.20 6.48 10.47
N ASN A 27 6.00 6.50 9.42
CA ASN A 27 5.74 7.34 8.25
C ASN A 27 4.67 6.73 7.36
N ASN A 28 3.77 7.58 6.88
CA ASN A 28 2.91 7.21 5.76
C ASN A 28 3.71 7.11 4.47
N VAL A 29 3.20 6.28 3.55
CA VAL A 29 3.68 6.28 2.17
C VAL A 29 3.28 7.61 1.53
N PRO A 30 4.21 8.32 0.85
CA PRO A 30 3.87 9.52 0.08
C PRO A 30 2.69 9.22 -0.85
N THR A 31 1.61 9.99 -0.72
CA THR A 31 0.36 9.72 -1.42
C THR A 31 -0.17 11.02 -2.00
N TRP A 32 -0.34 11.04 -3.31
CA TRP A 32 -0.92 12.16 -4.06
C TRP A 32 -2.41 11.93 -4.25
N GLN A 33 -3.20 12.97 -4.02
CA GLN A 33 -4.65 12.94 -4.24
C GLN A 33 -4.97 13.53 -5.59
N CYS A 34 -5.41 12.72 -6.56
CA CYS A 34 -5.68 13.20 -7.91
C CYS A 34 -6.81 14.26 -7.95
N GLY A 35 -7.64 14.37 -6.92
CA GLY A 35 -8.60 15.46 -6.78
C GLY A 35 -7.99 16.86 -6.57
N LYS A 36 -6.71 16.96 -6.19
CA LYS A 36 -5.97 18.24 -6.09
C LYS A 36 -5.25 18.51 -7.41
N SER A 37 -5.38 19.73 -7.95
CA SER A 37 -4.84 20.08 -9.28
C SER A 37 -3.34 19.84 -9.42
N ASP A 38 -2.56 20.18 -8.39
CA ASP A 38 -1.10 20.07 -8.42
C ASP A 38 -0.64 18.61 -8.35
N ASP A 39 -1.29 17.82 -7.48
CA ASP A 39 -1.08 16.37 -7.37
C ASP A 39 -1.48 15.68 -8.68
N LEU A 40 -2.63 16.03 -9.26
CA LEU A 40 -3.09 15.48 -10.53
C LEU A 40 -2.06 15.70 -11.63
N LYS A 41 -1.56 16.94 -11.76
CA LYS A 41 -0.55 17.28 -12.75
C LYS A 41 0.69 16.41 -12.58
N TYR A 42 1.21 16.30 -11.36
CA TYR A 42 2.36 15.45 -11.06
C TYR A 42 2.10 13.99 -11.42
N VAL A 43 0.96 13.44 -10.98
CA VAL A 43 0.58 12.05 -11.24
C VAL A 43 0.47 11.77 -12.73
N LEU A 44 -0.13 12.68 -13.50
CA LEU A 44 -0.27 12.53 -14.95
C LEU A 44 1.08 12.62 -15.67
N GLU A 45 2.00 13.48 -15.23
CA GLU A 45 3.35 13.59 -15.78
C GLU A 45 4.19 12.33 -15.49
N LYS A 46 3.97 11.72 -14.32
CA LYS A 46 4.76 10.60 -13.79
C LYS A 46 4.05 9.26 -13.78
N LEU A 47 2.92 9.14 -14.47
CA LEU A 47 2.03 7.98 -14.42
C LEU A 47 2.73 6.62 -14.67
N PRO A 48 3.71 6.49 -15.58
CA PRO A 48 4.44 5.23 -15.79
C PRO A 48 5.35 4.82 -14.62
N GLU A 49 5.62 5.70 -13.67
CA GLU A 49 6.53 5.46 -12.53
C GLU A 49 5.76 5.15 -11.23
N LEU A 50 4.44 5.39 -11.22
CA LEU A 50 3.60 5.37 -10.04
C LEU A 50 2.67 4.15 -9.98
N VAL A 51 2.14 3.90 -8.79
CA VAL A 51 1.01 2.99 -8.56
C VAL A 51 -0.22 3.84 -8.29
N VAL A 52 -1.26 3.71 -9.12
CA VAL A 52 -2.53 4.46 -8.98
C VAL A 52 -3.64 3.51 -8.57
N LYS A 53 -4.48 3.93 -7.63
CA LYS A 53 -5.57 3.13 -7.07
C LYS A 53 -6.84 3.97 -6.99
N GLU A 54 -7.98 3.36 -7.24
CA GLU A 54 -9.29 3.96 -6.94
C GLU A 54 -9.47 4.15 -5.43
N VAL A 55 -10.08 5.27 -5.01
CA VAL A 55 -10.39 5.58 -3.60
C VAL A 55 -11.44 4.60 -3.08
N HIS A 56 -12.55 4.47 -3.81
CA HIS A 56 -13.67 3.58 -3.46
C HIS A 56 -13.54 2.22 -4.15
N GLY A 57 -12.68 1.35 -3.64
CA GLY A 57 -12.46 0.02 -4.22
C GLY A 57 -11.83 -0.97 -3.24
N SER A 58 -12.21 -2.23 -3.36
CA SER A 58 -11.67 -3.36 -2.58
C SER A 58 -11.06 -4.42 -3.51
N GLY A 59 -10.05 -5.16 -3.04
CA GLY A 59 -9.55 -6.35 -3.74
C GLY A 59 -8.58 -6.15 -4.89
N GLY A 60 -8.02 -4.95 -5.11
CA GLY A 60 -6.98 -4.71 -6.13
C GLY A 60 -7.50 -4.52 -7.55
N TYR A 61 -8.82 -4.53 -7.76
CA TYR A 61 -9.46 -4.03 -8.98
C TYR A 61 -9.36 -2.49 -9.02
N GLY A 62 -9.22 -1.91 -10.22
CA GLY A 62 -9.08 -0.44 -10.37
C GLY A 62 -7.69 0.09 -10.00
N MET A 63 -6.63 -0.68 -10.28
CA MET A 63 -5.25 -0.31 -9.96
C MET A 63 -4.35 -0.34 -11.22
N LEU A 64 -3.52 0.69 -11.38
CA LEU A 64 -2.43 0.75 -12.34
C LEU A 64 -1.10 0.56 -11.61
N VAL A 65 -0.24 -0.33 -12.11
CA VAL A 65 1.16 -0.45 -11.67
C VAL A 65 2.04 0.03 -12.81
N GLY A 66 2.30 1.34 -12.87
CA GLY A 66 2.93 2.03 -14.01
C GLY A 66 4.14 1.28 -14.59
N PRO A 67 5.14 0.89 -13.76
CA PRO A 67 6.35 0.22 -14.25
C PRO A 67 6.13 -1.17 -14.88
N LYS A 68 4.96 -1.78 -14.67
CA LYS A 68 4.57 -3.09 -15.23
C LYS A 68 3.53 -2.99 -16.35
N CYS A 69 3.11 -1.78 -16.71
CA CYS A 69 2.10 -1.55 -17.74
C CYS A 69 2.74 -1.11 -19.06
N THR A 70 2.08 -1.48 -20.16
CA THR A 70 2.41 -0.97 -21.49
C THR A 70 1.98 0.49 -21.63
N ARG A 71 2.56 1.21 -22.61
CA ARG A 71 2.17 2.59 -22.90
C ARG A 71 0.68 2.73 -23.20
N ALA A 72 0.09 1.76 -23.90
CA ALA A 72 -1.33 1.78 -24.23
C ALA A 72 -2.22 1.67 -22.98
N GLU A 73 -1.86 0.79 -22.04
CA GLU A 73 -2.57 0.64 -20.77
C GLU A 73 -2.46 1.91 -19.90
N VAL A 74 -1.26 2.51 -19.85
CA VAL A 74 -1.05 3.78 -19.13
C VAL A 74 -1.92 4.90 -19.71
N GLU A 75 -1.99 5.04 -21.03
CA GLU A 75 -2.83 6.08 -21.66
C GLU A 75 -4.33 5.80 -21.49
N ALA A 76 -4.75 4.54 -21.54
CA ALA A 76 -6.13 4.17 -21.22
C ALA A 76 -6.49 4.52 -19.77
N PHE A 77 -5.56 4.31 -18.83
CA PHE A 77 -5.78 4.63 -17.42
C PHE A 77 -5.71 6.14 -17.17
N ARG A 78 -4.86 6.88 -17.89
CA ARG A 78 -4.81 8.35 -17.90
C ARG A 78 -6.19 8.94 -18.18
N ALA A 79 -6.87 8.46 -19.22
CA ALA A 79 -8.20 8.95 -19.59
C ALA A 79 -9.21 8.77 -18.44
N LYS A 80 -9.17 7.64 -17.74
CA LYS A 80 -10.04 7.36 -16.59
C LYS A 80 -9.77 8.29 -15.40
N ILE A 81 -8.50 8.59 -15.11
CA ILE A 81 -8.14 9.52 -14.04
C ILE A 81 -8.65 10.93 -14.36
N VAL A 82 -8.55 11.36 -15.62
CA VAL A 82 -9.01 12.70 -16.03
C VAL A 82 -10.53 12.83 -15.97
N GLU A 83 -11.26 11.75 -16.23
CA GLU A 83 -12.72 11.72 -16.18
C GLU A 83 -13.28 11.91 -14.76
N ASP A 84 -12.65 11.27 -13.76
CA ASP A 84 -13.04 11.38 -12.35
C ASP A 84 -11.80 11.41 -11.42
N PRO A 85 -11.08 12.55 -11.37
CA PRO A 85 -9.82 12.64 -10.64
C PRO A 85 -10.00 12.48 -9.13
N GLY A 86 -11.17 12.83 -8.57
CA GLY A 86 -11.46 12.70 -7.15
C GLY A 86 -11.47 11.25 -6.67
N ASN A 87 -11.72 10.30 -7.58
CA ASN A 87 -11.77 8.88 -7.25
C ASN A 87 -10.40 8.18 -7.33
N TYR A 88 -9.28 8.90 -7.49
CA TYR A 88 -7.95 8.27 -7.56
C TYR A 88 -6.95 8.86 -6.58
N ILE A 89 -6.09 7.98 -6.06
CA ILE A 89 -4.84 8.34 -5.38
C ILE A 89 -3.66 7.65 -6.05
N ALA A 90 -2.48 8.26 -5.96
CA ALA A 90 -1.24 7.68 -6.47
C ALA A 90 -0.19 7.58 -5.37
N GLN A 91 0.65 6.57 -5.47
CA GLN A 91 1.76 6.30 -4.56
C GLN A 91 3.01 5.94 -5.37
N PRO A 92 4.22 6.17 -4.83
CA PRO A 92 5.43 5.70 -5.48
C PRO A 92 5.43 4.17 -5.53
N THR A 93 6.11 3.61 -6.52
CA THR A 93 6.36 2.17 -6.54
C THR A 93 7.27 1.82 -5.36
N LEU A 94 6.75 1.08 -4.39
CA LEU A 94 7.51 0.71 -3.19
C LEU A 94 8.40 -0.51 -3.47
N ALA A 95 9.67 -0.39 -3.09
CA ALA A 95 10.56 -1.53 -2.92
C ALA A 95 10.20 -2.25 -1.61
N LEU A 96 9.32 -3.24 -1.68
CA LEU A 96 8.96 -4.06 -0.52
C LEU A 96 10.18 -4.87 -0.05
N SER A 97 10.37 -4.98 1.26
CA SER A 97 11.36 -5.89 1.82
C SER A 97 11.07 -7.34 1.38
N THR A 98 12.10 -8.18 1.44
CA THR A 98 11.96 -9.60 1.12
C THR A 98 12.34 -10.47 2.32
N VAL A 99 11.73 -11.64 2.39
CA VAL A 99 12.06 -12.70 3.36
C VAL A 99 12.45 -13.98 2.64
N PRO A 100 13.41 -14.76 3.17
CA PRO A 100 13.75 -16.07 2.64
C PRO A 100 12.51 -16.97 2.61
N THR A 101 12.21 -17.52 1.44
CA THR A 101 11.03 -18.37 1.22
C THR A 101 11.45 -19.60 0.42
N PHE A 102 11.01 -20.77 0.89
CA PHE A 102 11.27 -22.02 0.20
C PHE A 102 10.32 -22.15 -0.99
N VAL A 103 10.90 -22.25 -2.18
CA VAL A 103 10.25 -22.36 -3.49
C VAL A 103 10.84 -23.59 -4.22
N GLU A 104 10.35 -23.89 -5.42
CA GLU A 104 10.75 -25.09 -6.17
C GLU A 104 12.27 -25.16 -6.40
N GLU A 105 12.92 -24.03 -6.63
CA GLU A 105 14.36 -23.92 -6.88
C GLU A 105 15.22 -23.85 -5.60
N GLY A 106 14.60 -23.93 -4.40
CA GLY A 106 15.27 -23.83 -3.12
C GLY A 106 14.87 -22.58 -2.32
N VAL A 107 15.81 -21.95 -1.62
CA VAL A 107 15.53 -20.74 -0.82
C VAL A 107 15.75 -19.49 -1.66
N ALA A 108 14.68 -18.73 -1.90
CA ALA A 108 14.73 -17.49 -2.68
C ALA A 108 14.04 -16.32 -1.94
N PRO A 109 14.44 -15.07 -2.22
CA PRO A 109 13.77 -13.90 -1.65
C PRO A 109 12.36 -13.75 -2.22
N ARG A 110 11.38 -13.45 -1.36
CA ARG A 110 10.00 -13.10 -1.74
C ARG A 110 9.52 -11.90 -0.96
N HIS A 111 8.75 -11.02 -1.62
CA HIS A 111 8.24 -9.80 -0.99
C HIS A 111 7.26 -10.12 0.12
N VAL A 112 7.30 -9.30 1.18
CA VAL A 112 6.53 -9.51 2.41
C VAL A 112 5.80 -8.24 2.82
N ASP A 113 4.67 -8.40 3.51
CA ASP A 113 4.13 -7.36 4.38
C ASP A 113 3.72 -7.91 5.74
N LEU A 114 3.63 -7.02 6.72
CA LEU A 114 3.29 -7.34 8.11
C LEU A 114 2.04 -6.57 8.53
N ARG A 115 1.08 -7.29 9.10
CA ARG A 115 -0.12 -6.73 9.69
C ARG A 115 -0.18 -7.05 11.19
N PRO A 116 0.32 -6.14 12.06
CA PRO A 116 0.10 -6.26 13.50
C PRO A 116 -1.34 -5.86 13.85
N TYR A 117 -1.75 -6.18 15.08
CA TYR A 117 -3.08 -5.85 15.59
C TYR A 117 -2.93 -5.07 16.90
N CYS A 118 -3.38 -3.82 16.89
CA CYS A 118 -3.49 -2.97 18.07
C CYS A 118 -4.88 -3.17 18.70
N LEU A 119 -4.92 -3.51 19.98
CA LEU A 119 -6.13 -3.71 20.77
C LEU A 119 -6.40 -2.43 21.56
N VAL A 120 -7.59 -1.87 21.41
CA VAL A 120 -8.00 -0.62 22.08
C VAL A 120 -9.21 -0.91 22.98
N GLY A 121 -9.03 -0.74 24.28
CA GLY A 121 -10.06 -0.86 25.31
C GLY A 121 -9.78 0.15 26.44
N GLU A 122 -9.83 -0.30 27.70
CA GLU A 122 -9.35 0.53 28.83
C GLU A 122 -7.86 0.88 28.71
N ARG A 123 -7.10 0.05 27.99
CA ARG A 123 -5.70 0.25 27.63
C ARG A 123 -5.50 0.04 26.14
N ILE A 124 -4.39 0.56 25.62
CA ILE A 124 -3.94 0.36 24.24
C ILE A 124 -2.74 -0.58 24.29
N GLU A 125 -2.85 -1.73 23.64
CA GLU A 125 -1.81 -2.77 23.68
C GLU A 125 -1.61 -3.39 22.29
N LEU A 126 -0.36 -3.78 21.98
CA LEU A 126 -0.03 -4.59 20.81
C LEU A 126 0.27 -6.03 21.26
N VAL A 127 -0.30 -7.00 20.55
CA VAL A 127 0.11 -8.40 20.68
C VAL A 127 1.52 -8.57 20.08
N PRO A 128 2.47 -9.26 20.73
CA PRO A 128 3.81 -9.51 20.18
C PRO A 128 3.74 -10.53 19.04
N GLY A 129 3.23 -10.09 17.89
CA GLY A 129 2.99 -10.90 16.71
C GLY A 129 2.18 -10.15 15.65
N GLY A 130 1.78 -10.87 14.61
CA GLY A 130 0.98 -10.32 13.52
C GLY A 130 0.84 -11.30 12.37
N LEU A 131 0.02 -10.92 11.39
CA LEU A 131 -0.11 -11.67 10.15
C LEU A 131 0.97 -11.21 9.18
N THR A 132 1.93 -12.09 8.91
CA THR A 132 2.91 -11.89 7.83
C THR A 132 2.41 -12.55 6.56
N ARG A 133 2.35 -11.80 5.46
CA ARG A 133 1.95 -12.32 4.14
C ARG A 133 3.10 -12.23 3.16
N VAL A 134 3.21 -13.21 2.27
CA VAL A 134 4.32 -13.36 1.33
C VAL A 134 3.80 -13.52 -0.09
N ALA A 135 4.36 -12.77 -1.03
CA ALA A 135 4.09 -12.92 -2.46
C ALA A 135 4.91 -14.11 -3.00
N LEU A 136 4.30 -15.28 -3.18
CA LEU A 136 5.03 -16.51 -3.53
C LEU A 136 5.58 -16.52 -4.96
N LYS A 137 4.90 -15.84 -5.89
CA LYS A 137 5.34 -15.69 -7.29
C LYS A 137 6.56 -14.77 -7.37
N GLU A 138 7.58 -15.20 -8.11
CA GLU A 138 8.79 -14.43 -8.32
C GLU A 138 8.49 -13.03 -8.90
N GLY A 139 9.13 -12.00 -8.33
CA GLY A 139 8.95 -10.59 -8.73
C GLY A 139 7.54 -10.01 -8.48
N SER A 140 6.64 -10.76 -7.85
CA SER A 140 5.30 -10.29 -7.51
C SER A 140 5.31 -9.42 -6.26
N LEU A 141 4.58 -8.32 -6.30
CA LEU A 141 4.29 -7.47 -5.13
C LEU A 141 2.93 -7.82 -4.50
N VAL A 142 2.20 -8.78 -5.10
CA VAL A 142 0.86 -9.17 -4.68
C VAL A 142 0.98 -10.23 -3.59
N VAL A 143 0.76 -9.80 -2.36
CA VAL A 143 0.75 -10.65 -1.15
C VAL A 143 -0.65 -11.14 -0.78
N ASN A 144 -1.69 -10.78 -1.56
CA ASN A 144 -3.07 -11.16 -1.24
C ASN A 144 -3.29 -12.66 -1.46
N SER A 145 -3.89 -13.32 -0.46
CA SER A 145 -4.17 -14.77 -0.48
C SER A 145 -5.03 -15.20 -1.67
N SER A 146 -5.99 -14.38 -2.09
CA SER A 146 -6.85 -14.65 -3.26
C SER A 146 -6.10 -14.68 -4.60
N GLN A 147 -4.84 -14.23 -4.63
CA GLN A 147 -4.02 -14.14 -5.84
C GLN A 147 -2.68 -14.88 -5.67
N GLY A 148 -2.64 -15.93 -4.84
CA GLY A 148 -1.44 -16.76 -4.64
C GLY A 148 -0.47 -16.25 -3.59
N GLY A 149 -0.93 -15.36 -2.69
CA GLY A 149 -0.18 -14.98 -1.50
C GLY A 149 -0.17 -16.09 -0.45
N GLY A 150 0.99 -16.34 0.15
CA GLY A 150 1.17 -17.23 1.30
C GLY A 150 1.18 -16.45 2.62
N VAL A 151 1.27 -17.17 3.72
CA VAL A 151 1.43 -16.61 5.07
C VAL A 151 2.67 -17.19 5.74
N LYS A 152 3.28 -16.41 6.63
CA LYS A 152 4.38 -16.86 7.51
C LYS A 152 4.04 -16.51 8.96
N ASP A 153 4.63 -17.27 9.87
CA ASP A 153 4.64 -16.92 11.28
C ASP A 153 5.51 -15.67 11.52
N THR A 154 5.14 -14.87 12.52
CA THR A 154 5.84 -13.63 12.88
C THR A 154 6.40 -13.78 14.28
N TRP A 155 7.71 -13.94 14.40
CA TRP A 155 8.37 -14.04 15.70
C TRP A 155 8.82 -12.67 16.19
N VAL A 156 8.31 -12.26 17.35
CA VAL A 156 8.81 -11.13 18.13
C VAL A 156 9.65 -11.71 19.25
N LEU A 157 10.95 -11.42 19.25
CA LEU A 157 11.86 -11.92 20.27
C LEU A 157 11.54 -11.25 21.61
N ALA A 158 11.46 -12.04 22.68
CA ALA A 158 11.43 -11.53 24.04
C ALA A 158 12.86 -11.18 24.47
N GLU A 159 12.98 -10.17 25.33
CA GLU A 159 14.21 -9.88 26.09
C GLU A 159 14.38 -10.84 27.27
#